data_AF-A0A2H0L6V2-F1
#
_entry.id   AF-A0A2H0L6V2-F1
#
_cell.length_a   1.000
_cell.length_b   1.000
_cell.length_c   1.000
_cell.angle_alpha   90.00
_cell.angle_beta   90.00
_cell.angle_gamma   90.00
#
_symmetry.space_group_name_H-M   'P 1'
#
loop_
_entity.id
_entity.type
_entity.pdbx_description
1 polymer ?
#
loop_
_entity_poly.entity_id
_entity_poly.type
_entity_poly.pdbx_seq_one_letter_code
_entity_poly.pdbx_strand_id
1 'polypeptide(L)'
;TKHSSIDSVREKVAGIVNESRMPAKDYESTVGIYGGQIKYNKEGKMVFDMQGIVSKADRFGDAVLRTYDEHTMRQPLEMLKKHPKLFFAFIKAGTKRYRGSPEEISEHINELGLGKYYGLHADGIEIKKPELFTDGIALQDIYRADEIASEKLNDIDRFQALASASQYARQVHKTGHGAGELLSSDIIFEHKNEDGTVENPVLNIPDIVYNKDIKQKVETYQQDDEAMARDQKATDMLDFMFQIGVEELRRSEDWSQVERALETIIENYDDKDVIEWVRSFSKRGRLTLVGDKEVLDEAKKGDAMAQKTDKVLSQHNKARLNTQTDIEGKLRQAVIAACDKYLDQENNKSSS
;
A
#
# COMPACT_ATOMS: atom_id res chain seq x y z
N THR A 1 -28.74 -3.33 29.22
CA THR A 1 -27.85 -2.66 28.25
C THR A 1 -28.06 -3.31 26.90
N LYS A 2 -28.70 -2.62 25.95
CA LYS A 2 -28.99 -3.17 24.61
C LYS A 2 -27.70 -3.10 23.79
N HIS A 3 -27.04 -4.23 23.56
CA HIS A 3 -26.03 -4.36 22.51
C HIS A 3 -26.66 -3.93 21.18
N SER A 4 -26.06 -2.96 20.50
CA SER A 4 -26.58 -2.51 19.21
C SER A 4 -26.35 -3.60 18.16
N SER A 5 -27.25 -3.76 17.18
CA SER A 5 -27.09 -4.75 16.11
C SER A 5 -25.78 -4.55 15.32
N ILE A 6 -25.24 -3.32 15.32
CA ILE A 6 -23.97 -2.97 14.70
C ILE A 6 -22.79 -3.61 15.45
N ASP A 7 -22.83 -3.66 16.79
CA ASP A 7 -21.75 -4.27 17.59
C ASP A 7 -21.72 -5.79 17.37
N SER A 8 -22.89 -6.43 17.24
CA SER A 8 -22.97 -7.86 16.93
C SER A 8 -22.52 -8.21 15.51
N VAL A 9 -22.65 -7.28 14.55
CA VAL A 9 -22.12 -7.42 13.19
C VAL A 9 -20.62 -7.17 13.19
N ARG A 10 -20.12 -6.18 13.94
CA ARG A 10 -18.69 -5.95 14.13
C ARG A 10 -17.99 -7.10 14.82
N GLU A 11 -18.57 -7.69 15.86
CA GLU A 11 -18.02 -8.87 16.55
C GLU A 11 -18.10 -10.12 15.68
N LYS A 12 -19.15 -10.28 14.86
CA LYS A 12 -19.22 -11.37 13.88
C LYS A 12 -18.22 -11.17 12.74
N VAL A 13 -18.03 -9.95 12.25
CA VAL A 13 -17.03 -9.64 11.24
C VAL A 13 -15.63 -9.81 11.84
N ALA A 14 -15.35 -9.31 13.03
CA ALA A 14 -14.06 -9.51 13.72
C ALA A 14 -13.80 -10.97 14.13
N GLY A 15 -14.84 -11.76 14.45
CA GLY A 15 -14.71 -13.18 14.77
C GLY A 15 -14.63 -14.09 13.53
N ILE A 16 -15.02 -13.60 12.35
CA ILE A 16 -14.86 -14.28 11.05
C ILE A 16 -13.55 -13.82 10.37
N VAL A 17 -13.18 -12.55 10.56
CA VAL A 17 -11.88 -11.94 10.30
C VAL A 17 -11.00 -12.18 11.53
N ASN A 18 -10.83 -13.44 11.94
CA ASN A 18 -9.55 -13.78 12.54
C ASN A 18 -8.54 -13.53 11.42
N GLU A 19 -7.90 -12.36 11.44
CA GLU A 19 -6.89 -11.97 10.46
C GLU A 19 -5.97 -13.16 10.27
N SER A 20 -6.01 -13.77 9.09
CA SER A 20 -5.02 -14.78 8.73
C SER A 20 -3.69 -14.03 8.81
N ARG A 21 -2.77 -14.44 9.67
CA ARG A 21 -1.45 -13.82 9.75
C ARG A 21 -0.43 -14.62 8.96
N MET A 22 0.65 -13.98 8.54
CA MET A 22 1.79 -14.69 7.96
C MET A 22 2.22 -15.82 8.91
N PRO A 23 2.28 -17.09 8.45
CA PRO A 23 2.53 -18.25 9.30
C PRO A 23 4.02 -18.44 9.62
N ALA A 24 4.66 -17.40 10.17
CA ALA A 24 6.05 -17.45 10.59
C ALA A 24 6.25 -18.49 11.70
N LYS A 25 7.32 -19.30 11.63
CA LYS A 25 7.58 -20.40 12.59
C LYS A 25 8.10 -19.91 13.94
N ASP A 26 8.94 -18.88 13.93
CA ASP A 26 9.74 -18.49 15.09
C ASP A 26 9.11 -17.35 15.92
N TYR A 27 8.02 -16.76 15.45
CA TYR A 27 7.31 -15.68 16.13
C TYR A 27 5.89 -15.48 15.57
N GLU A 28 5.02 -14.84 16.35
CA GLU A 28 3.71 -14.43 15.87
C GLU A 28 3.84 -13.16 15.03
N SER A 29 3.85 -13.32 13.70
CA SER A 29 3.91 -12.18 12.78
C SER A 29 2.72 -11.23 12.95
N THR A 30 2.96 -9.95 12.76
CA THR A 30 1.94 -8.91 12.74
C THR A 30 1.38 -8.66 11.34
N VAL A 31 1.94 -9.31 10.31
CA VAL A 31 1.49 -9.17 8.92
C VAL A 31 0.16 -9.88 8.75
N GLY A 32 -0.88 -9.08 8.52
CA GLY A 32 -2.20 -9.55 8.13
C GLY A 32 -2.24 -9.96 6.65
N ILE A 33 -2.92 -11.07 6.38
CA ILE A 33 -3.26 -11.57 5.06
C ILE A 33 -4.72 -11.22 4.84
N TYR A 34 -4.96 -10.26 3.96
CA TYR A 34 -6.31 -9.79 3.63
C TYR A 34 -6.85 -10.47 2.38
N GLY A 35 -8.17 -10.49 2.21
CA GLY A 35 -8.84 -10.99 0.99
C GLY A 35 -8.76 -12.51 0.75
N GLY A 36 -8.13 -13.26 1.64
CA GLY A 36 -8.04 -14.71 1.59
C GLY A 36 -7.37 -15.29 2.84
N GLN A 37 -7.03 -16.57 2.79
CA GLN A 37 -6.35 -17.26 3.89
C GLN A 37 -5.21 -18.12 3.35
N ILE A 38 -4.05 -18.09 3.99
CA ILE A 38 -2.98 -19.04 3.67
C ILE A 38 -3.27 -20.35 4.38
N LYS A 39 -3.40 -21.45 3.62
CA LYS A 39 -3.61 -22.80 4.16
C LYS A 39 -2.90 -23.85 3.32
N TYR A 40 -2.68 -25.01 3.91
CA TYR A 40 -2.27 -26.20 3.17
C TYR A 40 -3.51 -26.91 2.60
N ASN A 41 -3.51 -27.20 1.29
CA ASN A 41 -4.57 -27.97 0.66
C ASN A 41 -4.41 -29.48 0.95
N LYS A 42 -5.33 -30.31 0.45
CA LYS A 42 -5.30 -31.78 0.65
C LYS A 42 -4.07 -32.48 0.05
N GLU A 43 -3.39 -31.82 -0.88
CA GLU A 43 -2.17 -32.31 -1.55
C GLU A 43 -0.89 -31.82 -0.85
N GLY A 44 -1.01 -31.09 0.26
CA GLY A 44 0.12 -30.54 0.99
C GLY A 44 0.73 -29.28 0.37
N LYS A 45 0.08 -28.67 -0.63
CA LYS A 45 0.52 -27.39 -1.20
C LYS A 45 0.02 -26.23 -0.36
N MET A 46 0.87 -25.24 -0.12
CA MET A 46 0.46 -23.99 0.49
C MET A 46 -0.24 -23.10 -0.55
N VAL A 47 -1.43 -22.61 -0.22
CA VAL A 47 -2.28 -21.83 -1.12
C VAL A 47 -2.85 -20.63 -0.37
N PHE A 48 -2.81 -19.47 -1.00
CA PHE A 48 -3.65 -18.33 -0.64
C PHE A 48 -5.06 -18.57 -1.21
N ASP A 49 -5.94 -19.06 -0.35
CA ASP A 49 -7.31 -19.42 -0.67
C ASP A 49 -8.22 -18.19 -0.69
N MET A 50 -8.91 -18.00 -1.81
CA MET A 50 -9.80 -16.87 -2.07
C MET A 50 -11.27 -17.29 -2.26
N GLN A 51 -11.63 -18.56 -1.98
CA GLN A 51 -12.99 -19.09 -2.24
C GLN A 51 -14.04 -18.58 -1.24
N GLY A 52 -13.63 -17.96 -0.13
CA GLY A 52 -14.51 -17.51 0.94
C GLY A 52 -15.49 -16.40 0.53
N ILE A 53 -16.65 -16.35 1.19
CA ILE A 53 -17.63 -15.25 1.03
C ILE A 53 -17.03 -13.91 1.49
N VAL A 54 -16.15 -13.94 2.50
CA VAL A 54 -15.44 -12.78 3.03
C VAL A 54 -14.51 -12.18 1.97
N SER A 55 -13.71 -13.01 1.28
CA SER A 55 -12.86 -12.59 0.16
C SER A 55 -13.62 -11.84 -0.94
N LYS A 56 -14.84 -12.28 -1.25
CA LYS A 56 -15.71 -11.60 -2.24
C LYS A 56 -16.24 -10.26 -1.73
N ALA A 57 -16.59 -10.18 -0.44
CA ALA A 57 -17.05 -8.94 0.18
C ALA A 57 -15.92 -7.91 0.28
N ASP A 58 -14.72 -8.34 0.64
CA ASP A 58 -13.52 -7.49 0.71
C ASP A 58 -13.15 -6.95 -0.66
N ARG A 59 -13.16 -7.79 -1.71
CA ARG A 59 -12.92 -7.35 -3.09
C ARG A 59 -13.89 -6.26 -3.55
N PHE A 60 -15.18 -6.39 -3.23
CA PHE A 60 -16.18 -5.38 -3.56
C PHE A 60 -16.01 -4.10 -2.72
N GLY A 61 -15.74 -4.24 -1.42
CA GLY A 61 -15.51 -3.12 -0.51
C GLY A 61 -14.27 -2.30 -0.89
N ASP A 62 -13.14 -2.97 -1.12
CA ASP A 62 -11.90 -2.35 -1.59
C ASP A 62 -12.11 -1.62 -2.91
N ALA A 63 -12.88 -2.21 -3.82
CA ALA A 63 -13.17 -1.56 -5.09
C ALA A 63 -13.98 -0.26 -4.89
N VAL A 64 -15.03 -0.28 -4.08
CA VAL A 64 -15.78 0.95 -3.81
C VAL A 64 -14.86 2.02 -3.19
N LEU A 65 -13.97 1.66 -2.27
CA LEU A 65 -13.11 2.61 -1.55
C LEU A 65 -12.00 3.20 -2.43
N ARG A 66 -11.29 2.37 -3.20
CA ARG A 66 -10.19 2.81 -4.09
C ARG A 66 -10.69 3.66 -5.27
N THR A 67 -11.95 3.49 -5.69
CA THR A 67 -12.59 4.37 -6.70
C THR A 67 -12.60 5.83 -6.26
N TYR A 68 -12.67 6.10 -4.96
CA TYR A 68 -12.82 7.47 -4.44
C TYR A 68 -11.52 8.05 -3.88
N ASP A 69 -10.60 7.22 -3.34
CA ASP A 69 -9.34 7.70 -2.74
C ASP A 69 -8.35 8.24 -3.79
N GLU A 70 -8.23 7.54 -4.92
CA GLU A 70 -7.29 7.87 -6.01
C GLU A 70 -7.80 8.98 -6.95
N HIS A 71 -9.02 9.41 -6.67
CA HIS A 71 -9.86 10.26 -7.46
C HIS A 71 -10.40 11.39 -6.57
N THR A 72 -9.57 11.97 -5.72
CA THR A 72 -9.99 13.04 -4.80
C THR A 72 -10.37 14.32 -5.56
N MET A 73 -11.59 14.33 -6.10
CA MET A 73 -12.26 15.50 -6.60
C MET A 73 -12.68 16.31 -5.38
N ARG A 74 -11.77 17.18 -4.93
CA ARG A 74 -11.91 17.95 -3.67
C ARG A 74 -13.22 18.76 -3.60
N GLN A 75 -13.81 19.12 -4.74
CA GLN A 75 -15.08 19.85 -4.81
C GLN A 75 -16.02 19.17 -5.83
N PRO A 76 -16.73 18.10 -5.43
CA PRO A 76 -17.53 17.30 -6.33
C PRO A 76 -18.62 18.13 -7.05
N LEU A 77 -19.20 19.07 -6.33
CA LEU A 77 -20.24 19.95 -6.86
C LEU A 77 -19.69 20.99 -7.84
N GLU A 78 -18.49 21.51 -7.60
CA GLU A 78 -17.90 22.54 -8.48
C GLU A 78 -17.45 21.96 -9.82
N MET A 79 -16.88 20.75 -9.85
CA MET A 79 -16.56 20.11 -11.13
C MET A 79 -17.79 19.53 -11.83
N LEU A 80 -18.86 19.14 -11.13
CA LEU A 80 -20.16 18.91 -11.77
C LEU A 80 -20.70 20.19 -12.43
N LYS A 81 -20.63 21.34 -11.75
CA LYS A 81 -21.10 22.63 -12.29
C LYS A 81 -20.27 23.12 -13.48
N LYS A 82 -18.94 23.12 -13.35
CA LYS A 82 -18.03 23.69 -14.36
C LYS A 82 -17.74 22.72 -15.50
N HIS A 83 -17.71 21.42 -15.21
CA HIS A 83 -17.30 20.39 -16.15
C HIS A 83 -18.15 19.11 -16.02
N PRO A 84 -19.47 19.17 -16.27
CA PRO A 84 -20.40 18.07 -16.00
C PRO A 84 -20.05 16.78 -16.74
N LYS A 85 -19.57 16.87 -17.99
CA LYS A 85 -19.13 15.70 -18.76
C LYS A 85 -17.91 15.01 -18.11
N LEU A 86 -16.94 15.80 -17.61
CA LEU A 86 -15.76 15.27 -16.93
C LEU A 86 -16.14 14.68 -15.57
N PHE A 87 -17.08 15.29 -14.84
CA PHE A 87 -17.63 14.73 -13.61
C PHE A 87 -18.25 13.34 -13.79
N PHE A 88 -19.12 13.17 -14.79
CA PHE A 88 -19.72 11.87 -15.05
C PHE A 88 -18.72 10.85 -15.62
N ALA A 89 -17.73 11.28 -16.40
CA ALA A 89 -16.64 10.40 -16.83
C ALA A 89 -15.81 9.90 -15.64
N PHE A 90 -15.55 10.78 -14.67
CA PHE A 90 -14.81 10.49 -13.44
C PHE A 90 -15.52 9.47 -12.55
N ILE A 91 -16.86 9.55 -12.43
CA ILE A 91 -17.67 8.59 -11.67
C ILE A 91 -17.82 7.25 -12.41
N LYS A 92 -17.72 7.25 -13.74
CA LYS A 92 -18.02 6.08 -14.61
C LYS A 92 -16.80 5.20 -14.89
N ALA A 93 -15.59 5.65 -14.54
CA ALA A 93 -14.34 4.94 -14.83
C ALA A 93 -14.23 3.60 -14.07
N GLY A 94 -14.82 3.49 -12.87
CA GLY A 94 -14.56 2.40 -11.95
C GLY A 94 -13.26 2.64 -11.17
N THR A 95 -12.77 1.62 -10.46
CA THR A 95 -11.53 1.65 -9.66
C THR A 95 -10.26 1.62 -10.50
N LYS A 96 -9.25 2.48 -10.26
CA LYS A 96 -7.94 2.33 -10.93
C LYS A 96 -7.20 1.07 -10.50
N ARG A 97 -7.34 0.67 -9.24
CA ARG A 97 -6.85 -0.61 -8.72
C ARG A 97 -7.85 -1.26 -7.79
N TYR A 98 -7.86 -2.58 -7.77
CA TYR A 98 -8.77 -3.40 -6.97
C TYR A 98 -8.13 -4.76 -6.70
N ARG A 99 -8.68 -5.50 -5.73
CA ARG A 99 -8.25 -6.88 -5.47
C ARG A 99 -8.66 -7.80 -6.62
N GLY A 100 -7.71 -8.43 -7.29
CA GLY A 100 -7.95 -9.23 -8.49
C GLY A 100 -8.70 -10.53 -8.23
N SER A 101 -9.16 -11.16 -9.32
CA SER A 101 -9.45 -12.59 -9.37
C SER A 101 -8.14 -13.39 -9.36
N PRO A 102 -8.17 -14.70 -9.03
CA PRO A 102 -6.98 -15.56 -9.13
C PRO A 102 -6.28 -15.47 -10.48
N GLU A 103 -7.03 -15.35 -11.58
CA GLU A 103 -6.50 -15.21 -12.93
C GLU A 103 -5.79 -13.87 -13.13
N GLU A 104 -6.42 -12.76 -12.73
CA GLU A 104 -5.83 -11.41 -12.81
C GLU A 104 -4.58 -11.31 -11.91
N ILE A 105 -4.62 -11.88 -10.71
CA ILE A 105 -3.49 -11.92 -9.78
C ILE A 105 -2.36 -12.76 -10.36
N SER A 106 -2.67 -13.93 -10.95
CA SER A 106 -1.65 -14.76 -11.58
C SER A 106 -1.01 -14.09 -12.79
N GLU A 107 -1.76 -13.32 -13.58
CA GLU A 107 -1.20 -12.53 -14.67
C GLU A 107 -0.25 -11.47 -14.12
N HIS A 108 -0.70 -10.70 -13.11
CA HIS A 108 0.10 -9.66 -12.45
C HIS A 108 1.38 -10.22 -11.81
N ILE A 109 1.32 -11.38 -11.15
CA ILE A 109 2.49 -12.11 -10.63
C ILE A 109 3.52 -12.37 -11.73
N ASN A 110 3.09 -12.75 -12.93
CA ASN A 110 3.98 -13.01 -14.05
C ASN A 110 4.58 -11.72 -14.60
N GLU A 111 3.77 -10.67 -14.72
CA GLU A 111 4.19 -9.34 -15.13
C GLU A 111 5.28 -8.77 -14.17
N LEU A 112 5.12 -8.99 -12.86
CA LEU A 112 6.09 -8.61 -11.82
C LEU A 112 7.31 -9.55 -11.70
N GLY A 113 7.38 -10.65 -12.48
CA GLY A 113 8.49 -11.60 -12.44
C GLY A 113 8.51 -12.52 -11.21
N LEU A 114 7.37 -12.70 -10.53
CA LEU A 114 7.24 -13.46 -9.28
C LEU A 114 6.80 -14.92 -9.51
N GLY A 115 6.73 -15.38 -10.75
CA GLY A 115 6.27 -16.74 -11.09
C GLY A 115 7.08 -17.88 -10.46
N LYS A 116 8.28 -17.62 -9.95
CA LYS A 116 9.06 -18.60 -9.16
C LYS A 116 8.52 -18.79 -7.73
N TYR A 117 7.84 -17.78 -7.18
CA TYR A 117 7.26 -17.78 -5.84
C TYR A 117 5.79 -18.20 -5.85
N TYR A 118 5.07 -17.82 -6.90
CA TYR A 118 3.62 -17.95 -6.94
C TYR A 118 3.11 -18.55 -8.26
N GLY A 119 1.90 -19.10 -8.26
CA GLY A 119 1.21 -19.52 -9.48
C GLY A 119 -0.29 -19.74 -9.29
N LEU A 120 -1.03 -19.81 -10.40
CA LEU A 120 -2.47 -20.07 -10.35
C LEU A 120 -2.78 -21.45 -9.77
N HIS A 121 -3.79 -21.50 -8.90
CA HIS A 121 -4.34 -22.72 -8.31
C HIS A 121 -5.87 -22.70 -8.36
N ALA A 122 -6.52 -23.87 -8.33
CA ALA A 122 -7.98 -23.97 -8.37
C ALA A 122 -8.69 -23.26 -7.20
N ASP A 123 -7.99 -23.15 -6.07
CA ASP A 123 -8.49 -22.48 -4.86
C ASP A 123 -8.06 -21.00 -4.73
N GLY A 124 -7.17 -20.51 -5.61
CA GLY A 124 -6.59 -19.18 -5.50
C GLY A 124 -5.17 -19.13 -6.07
N ILE A 125 -4.20 -18.74 -5.24
CA ILE A 125 -2.78 -18.63 -5.64
C ILE A 125 -1.93 -19.64 -4.87
N GLU A 126 -1.27 -20.55 -5.58
CA GLU A 126 -0.26 -21.45 -5.02
C GLU A 126 0.98 -20.65 -4.59
N ILE A 127 1.44 -20.90 -3.36
CA ILE A 127 2.70 -20.43 -2.83
C ILE A 127 3.73 -21.55 -3.07
N LYS A 128 4.49 -21.42 -4.16
CA LYS A 128 5.46 -22.43 -4.63
C LYS A 128 6.68 -22.55 -3.72
N LYS A 129 6.95 -21.50 -2.93
CA LYS A 129 8.01 -21.43 -1.92
C LYS A 129 7.42 -21.12 -0.54
N PRO A 130 6.85 -22.12 0.16
CA PRO A 130 6.27 -21.93 1.49
C PRO A 130 7.26 -21.32 2.51
N GLU A 131 8.55 -21.59 2.34
CA GLU A 131 9.63 -21.09 3.20
C GLU A 131 9.69 -19.56 3.26
N LEU A 132 9.23 -18.86 2.20
CA LEU A 132 9.11 -17.40 2.21
C LEU A 132 8.18 -16.94 3.35
N PHE A 133 7.09 -17.66 3.59
CA PHE A 133 6.10 -17.32 4.60
C PHE A 133 6.43 -17.89 5.98
N THR A 134 7.10 -19.04 6.04
CA THR A 134 7.38 -19.71 7.31
C THR A 134 8.70 -19.28 7.94
N ASP A 135 9.73 -19.08 7.11
CA ASP A 135 11.10 -18.80 7.56
C ASP A 135 11.52 -17.36 7.24
N GLY A 136 10.84 -16.70 6.29
CA GLY A 136 11.09 -15.31 5.94
C GLY A 136 10.78 -14.30 7.05
N ILE A 137 11.22 -13.06 6.83
CA ILE A 137 11.09 -11.96 7.78
C ILE A 137 10.39 -10.80 7.07
N ALA A 138 9.20 -10.42 7.54
CA ALA A 138 8.51 -9.28 6.96
C ALA A 138 9.10 -7.95 7.42
N LEU A 139 9.11 -6.94 6.53
CA LEU A 139 9.58 -5.60 6.87
C LEU A 139 8.74 -4.98 7.98
N GLN A 140 7.41 -5.16 7.96
CA GLN A 140 6.55 -4.70 9.06
C GLN A 140 6.96 -5.31 10.41
N ASP A 141 7.31 -6.59 10.45
CA ASP A 141 7.71 -7.25 11.70
C ASP A 141 9.07 -6.75 12.20
N ILE A 142 10.01 -6.41 11.31
CA ILE A 142 11.25 -5.71 11.69
C ILE A 142 10.89 -4.38 12.37
N TYR A 143 9.94 -3.63 11.83
CA TYR A 143 9.46 -2.37 12.40
C TYR A 143 8.70 -2.54 13.71
N ARG A 144 8.12 -3.72 13.96
CA ARG A 144 7.39 -4.07 15.19
C ARG A 144 8.12 -5.06 16.09
N ALA A 145 9.44 -5.16 15.95
CA ALA A 145 10.25 -6.04 16.79
C ALA A 145 10.07 -5.77 18.30
N ASP A 146 9.79 -4.51 18.67
CA ASP A 146 9.46 -4.09 20.03
C ASP A 146 8.15 -4.69 20.58
N GLU A 147 7.18 -5.00 19.71
CA GLU A 147 5.90 -5.63 20.08
C GLU A 147 5.97 -7.16 20.03
N ILE A 148 6.74 -7.71 19.08
CA ILE A 148 6.82 -9.16 18.81
C ILE A 148 7.76 -9.88 19.78
N ALA A 149 8.76 -9.18 20.34
CA ALA A 149 9.74 -9.72 21.29
C ALA A 149 10.42 -11.02 20.82
N SER A 150 10.85 -11.08 19.55
CA SER A 150 11.54 -12.23 18.96
C SER A 150 13.04 -11.99 18.75
N GLU A 151 13.88 -12.93 19.20
CA GLU A 151 15.33 -12.90 18.95
C GLU A 151 15.69 -12.89 17.46
N LYS A 152 14.84 -13.45 16.60
CA LYS A 152 15.04 -13.45 15.15
C LYS A 152 15.05 -12.02 14.58
N LEU A 153 14.22 -11.15 15.15
CA LEU A 153 14.06 -9.76 14.73
C LEU A 153 15.03 -8.80 15.41
N ASN A 154 15.57 -9.21 16.56
CA ASN A 154 16.58 -8.44 17.28
C ASN A 154 17.82 -8.22 16.41
N ASP A 155 18.48 -7.08 16.62
CA ASP A 155 19.72 -6.67 15.94
C ASP A 155 19.61 -6.45 14.42
N ILE A 156 18.43 -6.60 13.81
CA ILE A 156 18.21 -6.18 12.42
C ILE A 156 18.16 -4.65 12.37
N ASP A 157 19.06 -4.03 11.59
CA ASP A 157 18.98 -2.60 11.29
C ASP A 157 17.81 -2.35 10.33
N ARG A 158 16.74 -1.76 10.86
CA ARG A 158 15.54 -1.41 10.08
C ARG A 158 15.82 -0.44 8.92
N PHE A 159 16.84 0.43 9.02
CA PHE A 159 17.18 1.34 7.92
C PHE A 159 17.93 0.60 6.80
N GLN A 160 18.76 -0.40 7.14
CA GLN A 160 19.35 -1.30 6.15
C GLN A 160 18.28 -2.13 5.45
N ALA A 161 17.33 -2.70 6.21
CA ALA A 161 16.20 -3.42 5.65
C ALA A 161 15.35 -2.50 4.72
N LEU A 162 15.07 -1.27 5.15
CA LEU A 162 14.32 -0.29 4.37
C LEU A 162 15.04 0.11 3.08
N ALA A 163 16.36 0.29 3.12
CA ALA A 163 17.17 0.54 1.93
C ALA A 163 17.06 -0.61 0.92
N SER A 164 17.19 -1.85 1.39
CA SER A 164 17.06 -3.06 0.56
C SER A 164 15.65 -3.19 -0.06
N ALA A 165 14.61 -2.96 0.75
CA ALA A 165 13.22 -2.95 0.28
C ALA A 165 12.97 -1.87 -0.80
N SER A 166 13.55 -0.68 -0.63
CA SER A 166 13.38 0.44 -1.57
C SER A 166 14.09 0.19 -2.91
N GLN A 167 15.29 -0.41 -2.86
CA GLN A 167 16.00 -0.85 -4.07
C GLN A 167 15.19 -1.92 -4.81
N TYR A 168 14.58 -2.85 -4.08
CA TYR A 168 13.72 -3.87 -4.66
C TYR A 168 12.44 -3.31 -5.26
N ALA A 169 11.78 -2.35 -4.60
CA ALA A 169 10.63 -1.65 -5.17
C ALA A 169 10.98 -1.02 -6.53
N ARG A 170 12.16 -0.39 -6.67
CA ARG A 170 12.65 0.08 -7.98
C ARG A 170 12.84 -1.06 -8.97
N GLN A 171 13.41 -2.20 -8.56
CA GLN A 171 13.59 -3.34 -9.45
C GLN A 171 12.25 -3.87 -9.97
N VAL A 172 11.24 -3.99 -9.10
CA VAL A 172 9.88 -4.36 -9.49
C VAL A 172 9.31 -3.33 -10.48
N HIS A 173 9.47 -2.03 -10.21
CA HIS A 173 8.97 -0.96 -11.10
C HIS A 173 9.69 -0.87 -12.46
N LYS A 174 10.85 -1.51 -12.65
CA LYS A 174 11.52 -1.64 -13.97
C LYS A 174 10.76 -2.54 -14.94
N THR A 175 9.81 -3.35 -14.47
CA THR A 175 8.91 -4.16 -15.33
C THR A 175 7.98 -3.29 -16.20
N GLY A 176 7.81 -2.02 -15.85
CA GLY A 176 7.07 -1.05 -16.66
C GLY A 176 5.76 -0.58 -16.04
N HIS A 177 5.31 -1.16 -14.93
CA HIS A 177 4.10 -0.78 -14.21
C HIS A 177 4.34 -0.78 -12.69
N GLY A 178 3.34 -0.35 -11.92
CA GLY A 178 3.36 -0.47 -10.45
C GLY A 178 3.06 -1.91 -9.99
N ALA A 179 3.38 -2.18 -8.73
CA ALA A 179 3.01 -3.39 -7.99
C ALA A 179 1.52 -3.43 -7.63
N GLY A 180 0.80 -2.31 -7.71
CA GLY A 180 -0.63 -2.21 -7.42
C GLY A 180 -0.89 -1.76 -6.00
N GLU A 181 -0.14 -2.28 -5.04
CA GLU A 181 0.00 -1.75 -3.70
C GLU A 181 1.39 -2.09 -3.18
N LEU A 182 1.96 -1.19 -2.38
CA LEU A 182 3.25 -1.43 -1.74
C LEU A 182 3.22 -0.91 -0.31
N LEU A 183 3.17 -1.86 0.62
CA LEU A 183 3.15 -1.66 2.06
C LEU A 183 4.37 -2.34 2.70
N SER A 184 4.73 -1.98 3.94
CA SER A 184 5.73 -2.67 4.74
C SER A 184 5.33 -4.13 5.04
N SER A 185 4.04 -4.44 5.03
CA SER A 185 3.49 -5.81 5.08
C SER A 185 3.72 -6.60 3.79
N ASP A 186 4.00 -5.91 2.70
CA ASP A 186 4.10 -6.51 1.37
C ASP A 186 5.53 -6.91 1.03
N ILE A 187 6.51 -6.65 1.91
CA ILE A 187 7.90 -7.02 1.68
C ILE A 187 8.32 -8.08 2.69
N ILE A 188 8.72 -9.24 2.17
CA ILE A 188 9.25 -10.36 2.96
C ILE A 188 10.69 -10.65 2.49
N PHE A 189 11.64 -10.63 3.41
CA PHE A 189 13.02 -11.04 3.16
C PHE A 189 13.14 -12.56 3.28
N GLU A 190 13.75 -13.21 2.29
CA GLU A 190 13.92 -14.68 2.30
C GLU A 190 14.77 -15.15 3.50
N HIS A 191 15.75 -14.36 3.96
CA HIS A 191 16.63 -14.72 5.07
C HIS A 191 17.26 -13.51 5.76
N LYS A 192 17.76 -13.77 6.99
CA LYS A 192 18.69 -12.92 7.73
C LYS A 192 20.08 -13.53 7.63
N ASN A 193 21.06 -12.70 7.31
CA ASN A 193 22.47 -13.07 7.26
C ASN A 193 23.08 -13.16 8.66
N GLU A 194 24.24 -13.81 8.78
CA GLU A 194 24.95 -13.96 10.07
C GLU A 194 25.35 -12.61 10.69
N ASP A 195 25.55 -11.58 9.86
CA ASP A 195 25.88 -10.21 10.29
C ASP A 195 24.65 -9.38 10.73
N GLY A 196 23.47 -9.99 10.73
CA GLY A 196 22.22 -9.35 11.14
C GLY A 196 21.47 -8.61 10.03
N THR A 197 22.04 -8.52 8.82
CA THR A 197 21.39 -7.88 7.68
C THR A 197 20.29 -8.78 7.08
N VAL A 198 19.31 -8.16 6.42
CA VAL A 198 18.30 -8.88 5.63
C VAL A 198 18.45 -8.53 4.15
N GLU A 199 18.29 -9.56 3.31
CA GLU A 199 18.49 -9.47 1.87
C GLU A 199 17.43 -10.29 1.12
N ASN A 200 17.42 -10.17 -0.21
CA ASN A 200 16.48 -10.86 -1.09
C ASN A 200 15.00 -10.60 -0.71
N PRO A 201 14.57 -9.33 -0.67
CA PRO A 201 13.16 -8.99 -0.51
C PRO A 201 12.32 -9.55 -1.66
N VAL A 202 11.10 -9.96 -1.32
CA VAL A 202 10.11 -10.49 -2.24
C VAL A 202 8.75 -9.86 -1.90
N LEU A 203 7.98 -9.50 -2.92
CA LEU A 203 6.60 -9.08 -2.71
C LEU A 203 5.78 -10.25 -2.12
N ASN A 204 5.13 -10.00 -0.98
CA ASN A 204 3.99 -10.77 -0.51
C ASN A 204 2.89 -10.72 -1.59
N ILE A 205 2.06 -11.76 -1.67
CA ILE A 205 1.11 -12.02 -2.76
C ILE A 205 0.49 -10.71 -3.28
N PRO A 206 0.90 -10.22 -4.47
CA PRO A 206 0.47 -8.90 -4.96
C PRO A 206 -0.94 -9.03 -5.53
N ASP A 207 -1.93 -8.99 -4.65
CA ASP A 207 -3.32 -9.31 -4.98
C ASP A 207 -4.14 -8.10 -5.42
N ILE A 208 -3.60 -6.89 -5.27
CA ILE A 208 -4.13 -5.65 -5.83
C ILE A 208 -3.58 -5.46 -7.25
N VAL A 209 -4.47 -5.39 -8.23
CA VAL A 209 -4.13 -5.23 -9.66
C VAL A 209 -4.67 -3.91 -10.21
N TYR A 210 -4.00 -3.36 -11.21
CA TYR A 210 -4.51 -2.19 -11.92
C TYR A 210 -5.60 -2.59 -12.93
N ASN A 211 -6.63 -1.76 -13.00
CA ASN A 211 -7.76 -1.94 -13.89
C ASN A 211 -7.38 -1.64 -15.34
N LYS A 212 -7.20 -2.70 -16.12
CA LYS A 212 -6.88 -2.63 -17.55
C LYS A 212 -7.98 -1.92 -18.36
N ASP A 213 -9.23 -1.97 -17.94
CA ASP A 213 -10.37 -1.36 -18.64
C ASP A 213 -10.47 0.17 -18.44
N ILE A 214 -9.78 0.72 -17.44
CA ILE A 214 -9.71 2.18 -17.25
C ILE A 214 -8.87 2.84 -18.34
N LYS A 215 -7.90 2.13 -18.93
CA LYS A 215 -7.19 2.61 -20.12
C LYS A 215 -8.16 3.00 -21.24
N GLN A 216 -9.24 2.23 -21.43
CA GLN A 216 -10.22 2.48 -22.50
C GLN A 216 -11.24 3.58 -22.17
N LYS A 217 -11.48 3.89 -20.89
CA LYS A 217 -12.48 4.88 -20.48
C LYS A 217 -11.92 6.29 -20.23
N VAL A 218 -10.61 6.39 -20.08
CA VAL A 218 -9.89 7.66 -19.81
C VAL A 218 -9.26 8.25 -21.07
N GLU A 219 -9.57 7.73 -22.28
CA GLU A 219 -9.15 8.26 -23.59
C GLU A 219 -9.48 9.77 -23.82
N THR A 220 -10.23 10.42 -22.92
CA THR A 220 -10.35 11.89 -22.88
C THR A 220 -9.12 12.62 -22.33
N TYR A 221 -8.18 11.91 -21.70
CA TYR A 221 -6.91 12.42 -21.19
C TYR A 221 -5.80 11.74 -21.99
N GLN A 222 -5.07 12.51 -22.79
CA GLN A 222 -3.91 12.06 -23.55
C GLN A 222 -2.73 11.71 -22.63
N GLN A 223 -2.92 10.77 -21.68
CA GLN A 223 -1.81 10.17 -20.96
C GLN A 223 -1.27 9.03 -21.80
N ASP A 224 -0.01 9.13 -22.21
CA ASP A 224 0.72 8.01 -22.78
C ASP A 224 0.95 6.90 -21.73
N ASP A 225 1.28 5.71 -22.22
CA ASP A 225 1.52 4.54 -21.37
C ASP A 225 2.63 4.80 -20.32
N GLU A 226 3.59 5.68 -20.61
CA GLU A 226 4.67 6.05 -19.70
C GLU A 226 4.21 6.93 -18.54
N ALA A 227 3.30 7.87 -18.78
CA ALA A 227 2.69 8.68 -17.74
C ALA A 227 1.81 7.84 -16.82
N MET A 228 1.11 6.84 -17.37
CA MET A 228 0.36 5.88 -16.57
C MET A 228 1.28 5.00 -15.72
N ALA A 229 2.38 4.49 -16.30
CA ALA A 229 3.36 3.73 -15.55
C ALA A 229 3.94 4.55 -14.37
N ARG A 230 4.28 5.83 -14.60
CA ARG A 230 4.75 6.74 -13.56
C ARG A 230 3.68 7.00 -12.48
N ASP A 231 2.42 7.16 -12.88
CA ASP A 231 1.28 7.31 -11.97
C ASP A 231 1.17 6.14 -10.99
N GLN A 232 1.24 4.91 -11.52
CA GLN A 232 1.15 3.68 -10.75
C GLN A 232 2.31 3.55 -9.75
N LYS A 233 3.54 3.67 -10.24
CA LYS A 233 4.76 3.58 -9.42
C LYS A 233 4.79 4.63 -8.31
N ALA A 234 4.35 5.86 -8.62
CA ALA A 234 4.28 6.94 -7.63
C ALA A 234 3.19 6.69 -6.58
N THR A 235 2.08 6.04 -6.95
CA THR A 235 1.05 5.62 -5.99
C THR A 235 1.61 4.55 -5.04
N ASP A 236 2.33 3.56 -5.54
CA ASP A 236 2.96 2.53 -4.69
C ASP A 236 3.98 3.14 -3.72
N MET A 237 4.86 4.01 -4.22
CA MET A 237 5.84 4.68 -3.36
C MET A 237 5.20 5.61 -2.33
N LEU A 238 4.09 6.27 -2.67
CA LEU A 238 3.34 7.10 -1.71
C LEU A 238 2.78 6.24 -0.58
N ASP A 239 2.13 5.12 -0.90
CA ASP A 239 1.59 4.19 0.10
C ASP A 239 2.70 3.67 1.02
N PHE A 240 3.82 3.25 0.42
CA PHE A 240 4.97 2.72 1.14
C PHE A 240 5.58 3.75 2.10
N MET A 241 5.83 4.98 1.63
CA MET A 241 6.38 6.06 2.45
C MET A 241 5.46 6.44 3.61
N PHE A 242 4.16 6.51 3.38
CA PHE A 242 3.22 6.86 4.44
C PHE A 242 3.14 5.76 5.50
N GLN A 243 3.07 4.49 5.12
CA GLN A 243 3.02 3.42 6.11
C GLN A 243 4.34 3.29 6.88
N ILE A 244 5.50 3.38 6.22
CA ILE A 244 6.79 3.38 6.92
C ILE A 244 6.90 4.56 7.88
N GLY A 245 6.44 5.75 7.49
CA GLY A 245 6.41 6.90 8.40
C GLY A 245 5.54 6.68 9.64
N VAL A 246 4.40 6.01 9.48
CA VAL A 246 3.52 5.60 10.59
C VAL A 246 4.24 4.62 11.51
N GLU A 247 4.82 3.55 10.96
CA GLU A 247 5.51 2.52 11.72
C GLU A 247 6.77 3.05 12.42
N GLU A 248 7.55 3.92 11.76
CA GLU A 248 8.73 4.53 12.36
C GLU A 248 8.36 5.44 13.52
N LEU A 249 7.29 6.24 13.38
CA LEU A 249 6.85 7.11 14.46
C LEU A 249 6.29 6.31 15.64
N ARG A 250 5.55 5.23 15.37
CA ARG A 250 5.07 4.30 16.41
C ARG A 250 6.23 3.75 17.22
N ARG A 251 7.29 3.29 16.54
CA ARG A 251 8.44 2.65 17.16
C ARG A 251 9.37 3.62 17.89
N SER A 252 9.68 4.76 17.26
CA SER A 252 10.73 5.67 17.73
C SER A 252 10.21 6.84 18.55
N GLU A 253 8.92 7.18 18.39
CA GLU A 253 8.31 8.42 18.90
C GLU A 253 9.09 9.70 18.50
N ASP A 254 9.93 9.63 17.45
CA ASP A 254 10.85 10.68 17.03
C ASP A 254 10.71 11.00 15.53
N TRP A 255 10.39 12.26 15.24
CA TRP A 255 10.26 12.75 13.88
C TRP A 255 11.56 12.80 13.10
N SER A 256 12.72 12.95 13.76
CA SER A 256 14.01 12.92 13.07
C SER A 256 14.30 11.53 12.49
N GLN A 257 13.81 10.49 13.17
CA GLN A 257 13.91 9.11 12.72
C GLN A 257 12.93 8.82 11.56
N VAL A 258 11.72 9.40 11.60
CA VAL A 258 10.78 9.39 10.48
C VAL A 258 11.38 10.05 9.25
N GLU A 259 11.95 11.25 9.39
CA GLU A 259 12.62 11.97 8.30
C GLU A 259 13.75 11.12 7.71
N ARG A 260 14.60 10.52 8.55
CA ARG A 260 15.65 9.59 8.12
C ARG A 260 15.08 8.37 7.37
N ALA A 261 13.96 7.80 7.78
CA ALA A 261 13.33 6.68 7.10
C ALA A 261 12.85 7.08 5.69
N LEU A 262 12.19 8.22 5.58
CA LEU A 262 11.72 8.74 4.29
C LEU A 262 12.89 9.08 3.35
N GLU A 263 13.96 9.69 3.86
CA GLU A 263 15.18 9.93 3.10
C GLU A 263 15.83 8.61 2.63
N THR A 264 15.89 7.61 3.51
CA THR A 264 16.40 6.27 3.18
C THR A 264 15.61 5.66 2.02
N ILE A 265 14.28 5.78 2.01
CA ILE A 265 13.44 5.28 0.90
C ILE A 265 13.80 6.00 -0.40
N ILE A 266 13.82 7.33 -0.39
CA ILE A 266 14.02 8.13 -1.61
C ILE A 266 15.41 7.92 -2.19
N GLU A 267 16.46 7.94 -1.36
CA GLU A 267 17.85 7.77 -1.78
C GLU A 267 18.14 6.37 -2.34
N ASN A 268 17.41 5.34 -1.88
CA ASN A 268 17.61 3.96 -2.33
C ASN A 268 16.64 3.53 -3.44
N TYR A 269 15.47 4.18 -3.52
CA TYR A 269 14.59 4.05 -4.66
C TYR A 269 15.20 4.79 -5.86
N ASP A 270 15.64 6.04 -5.74
CA ASP A 270 16.50 6.72 -6.73
C ASP A 270 15.95 6.69 -8.19
N ASP A 271 14.70 7.10 -8.36
CA ASP A 271 14.08 7.35 -9.67
C ASP A 271 13.43 8.74 -9.66
N LYS A 272 14.15 9.70 -10.23
CA LYS A 272 13.77 11.12 -10.23
C LYS A 272 12.35 11.36 -10.72
N ASP A 273 11.96 10.74 -11.83
CA ASP A 273 10.65 10.98 -12.46
C ASP A 273 9.52 10.51 -11.55
N VAL A 274 9.67 9.33 -10.93
CA VAL A 274 8.67 8.83 -10.00
C VAL A 274 8.65 9.67 -8.71
N ILE A 275 9.80 10.09 -8.19
CA ILE A 275 9.90 10.94 -6.99
C ILE A 275 9.22 12.31 -7.21
N GLU A 276 9.36 12.91 -8.39
CA GLU A 276 8.63 14.14 -8.75
C GLU A 276 7.10 13.94 -8.70
N TRP A 277 6.62 12.77 -9.13
CA TRP A 277 5.21 12.42 -9.08
C TRP A 277 4.73 12.17 -7.65
N VAL A 278 5.51 11.47 -6.81
CA VAL A 278 5.21 11.26 -5.38
C VAL A 278 5.06 12.60 -4.66
N ARG A 279 6.00 13.53 -4.89
CA ARG A 279 5.92 14.91 -4.39
C ARG A 279 4.65 15.61 -4.84
N SER A 280 4.32 15.50 -6.13
CA SER A 280 3.13 16.08 -6.73
C SER A 280 1.84 15.53 -6.10
N PHE A 281 1.78 14.21 -5.90
CA PHE A 281 0.66 13.50 -5.27
C PHE A 281 0.47 13.94 -3.82
N SER A 282 1.59 14.05 -3.09
CA SER A 282 1.60 14.49 -1.70
C SER A 282 1.08 15.92 -1.55
N LYS A 283 1.53 16.86 -2.41
CA LYS A 283 1.02 18.25 -2.44
C LYS A 283 -0.46 18.33 -2.82
N ARG A 284 -0.92 17.44 -3.69
CA ARG A 284 -2.33 17.34 -4.12
C ARG A 284 -3.22 16.51 -3.18
N GLY A 285 -2.67 15.92 -2.13
CA GLY A 285 -3.45 15.15 -1.16
C GLY A 285 -4.06 13.85 -1.72
N ARG A 286 -3.36 13.16 -2.64
CA ARG A 286 -3.83 11.92 -3.31
C ARG A 286 -3.85 10.67 -2.39
N LEU A 287 -3.78 10.88 -1.08
CA LEU A 287 -3.96 9.88 -0.04
C LEU A 287 -4.64 10.62 1.11
N THR A 288 -5.95 10.41 1.30
CA THR A 288 -6.73 11.17 2.29
C THR A 288 -6.61 10.52 3.66
N LEU A 289 -6.16 11.28 4.65
CA LEU A 289 -5.94 10.78 6.00
C LEU A 289 -6.88 11.49 7.03
N VAL A 290 -7.06 10.95 8.24
CA VAL A 290 -8.05 11.34 9.28
C VAL A 290 -7.90 12.78 9.84
N GLY A 291 -6.67 13.24 9.96
CA GLY A 291 -6.15 14.53 10.35
C GLY A 291 -5.84 15.51 9.20
N ASP A 292 -6.18 15.22 7.94
CA ASP A 292 -6.17 16.21 6.84
C ASP A 292 -7.23 17.34 7.02
N LYS A 293 -7.63 17.62 8.27
CA LYS A 293 -8.65 18.61 8.64
C LYS A 293 -8.23 20.01 8.19
N GLU A 294 -7.00 20.45 8.45
CA GLU A 294 -6.62 21.84 8.17
C GLU A 294 -6.37 22.14 6.68
N VAL A 295 -5.91 21.16 5.89
CA VAL A 295 -5.70 21.36 4.43
C VAL A 295 -7.01 21.23 3.63
N LEU A 296 -8.02 20.54 4.18
CA LEU A 296 -9.32 20.32 3.52
C LEU A 296 -10.44 21.22 4.05
N ASP A 297 -10.39 21.69 5.31
CA ASP A 297 -11.47 22.47 5.92
C ASP A 297 -11.56 23.91 5.38
N GLU A 298 -10.45 24.56 5.03
CA GLU A 298 -10.51 25.93 4.48
C GLU A 298 -11.03 25.97 3.04
N ALA A 299 -10.73 24.96 2.22
CA ALA A 299 -11.16 24.90 0.82
C ALA A 299 -12.61 24.40 0.62
N LYS A 300 -13.27 23.90 1.68
CA LYS A 300 -14.53 23.14 1.58
C LYS A 300 -15.61 23.54 2.60
N LYS A 301 -15.44 24.66 3.33
CA LYS A 301 -16.49 25.23 4.20
C LYS A 301 -17.81 25.37 3.43
N GLY A 302 -18.78 24.48 3.72
CA GLY A 302 -20.14 24.51 3.15
C GLY A 302 -20.57 23.29 2.32
N ASP A 303 -19.69 22.33 2.02
CA ASP A 303 -20.04 21.11 1.26
C ASP A 303 -20.11 19.86 2.16
N ALA A 304 -21.31 19.56 2.66
CA ALA A 304 -21.56 18.43 3.56
C ALA A 304 -21.32 17.05 2.91
N MET A 305 -21.37 16.94 1.58
CA MET A 305 -21.13 15.69 0.87
C MET A 305 -19.63 15.41 0.76
N ALA A 306 -18.83 16.44 0.45
CA ALA A 306 -17.38 16.34 0.45
C ALA A 306 -16.82 15.94 1.83
N GLN A 307 -17.33 16.57 2.90
CA GLN A 307 -16.92 16.24 4.28
C GLN A 307 -17.25 14.79 4.68
N LYS A 308 -18.39 14.25 4.22
CA LYS A 308 -18.80 12.87 4.52
C LYS A 308 -17.96 11.83 3.78
N THR A 309 -17.60 12.11 2.53
CA THR A 309 -16.73 11.23 1.72
C THR A 309 -15.31 11.20 2.30
N ASP A 310 -14.73 12.35 2.65
CA ASP A 310 -13.39 12.43 3.24
C ASP A 310 -13.30 11.66 4.57
N LYS A 311 -14.37 11.68 5.38
CA LYS A 311 -14.46 10.88 6.61
C LYS A 311 -14.45 9.37 6.34
N VAL A 312 -15.10 8.90 5.28
CA VAL A 312 -15.09 7.46 4.93
C VAL A 312 -13.73 7.06 4.38
N LEU A 313 -13.15 7.87 3.51
CA LEU A 313 -11.82 7.64 2.92
C LEU A 313 -10.73 7.62 3.98
N SER A 314 -10.72 8.61 4.86
CA SER A 314 -9.75 8.66 5.96
C SER A 314 -9.86 7.48 6.93
N GLN A 315 -11.08 7.01 7.24
CA GLN A 315 -11.26 5.81 8.07
C GLN A 315 -10.80 4.53 7.35
N HIS A 316 -10.98 4.44 6.04
CA HIS A 316 -10.43 3.34 5.25
C HIS A 316 -8.89 3.37 5.24
N ASN A 317 -8.28 4.52 4.98
CA ASN A 317 -6.83 4.65 5.01
C ASN A 317 -6.24 4.47 6.41
N LYS A 318 -6.97 4.86 7.47
CA LYS A 318 -6.61 4.51 8.85
C LYS A 318 -6.50 3.00 9.06
N ALA A 319 -7.48 2.24 8.55
CA ALA A 319 -7.46 0.78 8.65
C ALA A 319 -6.37 0.18 7.76
N ARG A 320 -6.22 0.66 6.52
CA ARG A 320 -5.24 0.18 5.52
C ARG A 320 -3.79 0.43 5.95
N LEU A 321 -3.51 1.61 6.50
CA LEU A 321 -2.17 2.04 6.93
C LEU A 321 -1.93 1.80 8.43
N ASN A 322 -2.90 1.19 9.13
CA ASN A 322 -2.89 0.94 10.58
C ASN A 322 -2.52 2.15 11.45
N THR A 323 -3.05 3.34 11.15
CA THR A 323 -2.70 4.56 11.90
C THR A 323 -3.41 4.61 13.26
N GLN A 324 -2.68 4.86 14.35
CA GLN A 324 -3.25 4.96 15.70
C GLN A 324 -3.27 6.40 16.27
N THR A 325 -2.55 7.33 15.64
CA THR A 325 -2.37 8.73 16.08
C THR A 325 -2.63 9.73 14.94
N ASP A 326 -3.11 10.93 15.29
CA ASP A 326 -3.28 12.06 14.34
C ASP A 326 -1.89 12.62 13.96
N ILE A 327 -1.21 12.05 12.96
CA ILE A 327 0.21 12.34 12.61
C ILE A 327 0.39 12.99 11.23
N GLU A 328 -0.71 13.28 10.56
CA GLU A 328 -0.76 13.12 9.11
C GLU A 328 -0.37 14.38 8.32
N GLY A 329 -0.74 15.57 8.81
CA GLY A 329 -0.28 16.83 8.23
C GLY A 329 1.23 16.94 8.28
N LYS A 330 1.84 16.51 9.39
CA LYS A 330 3.29 16.53 9.57
C LYS A 330 3.99 15.45 8.73
N LEU A 331 3.45 14.24 8.67
CA LEU A 331 3.98 13.18 7.81
C LEU A 331 3.94 13.56 6.32
N ARG A 332 2.84 14.17 5.86
CA ARG A 332 2.74 14.70 4.49
C ARG A 332 3.82 15.74 4.20
N GLN A 333 4.06 16.67 5.13
CA GLN A 333 5.14 17.65 4.97
C GLN A 333 6.52 16.99 4.97
N ALA A 334 6.74 15.98 5.80
CA ALA A 334 7.99 15.23 5.83
C ALA A 334 8.26 14.50 4.50
N VAL A 335 7.23 13.86 3.91
CA VAL A 335 7.32 13.25 2.56
C VAL A 335 7.68 14.29 1.50
N ILE A 336 7.01 15.45 1.52
CA ILE A 336 7.29 16.56 0.59
C ILE A 336 8.74 17.05 0.75
N ALA A 337 9.18 17.27 1.99
CA ALA A 337 10.51 17.78 2.31
C ALA A 337 11.61 16.80 1.88
N ALA A 338 11.43 15.50 2.13
CA ALA A 338 12.36 14.47 1.69
C ALA A 338 12.48 14.42 0.16
N CYS A 339 11.35 14.55 -0.56
CA CYS A 339 11.37 14.64 -2.03
C CYS A 339 12.08 15.92 -2.51
N ASP A 340 11.76 17.07 -1.91
CA ASP A 340 12.39 18.36 -2.25
C ASP A 340 13.92 18.29 -2.08
N LYS A 341 14.40 17.75 -0.96
CA LYS A 341 15.83 17.56 -0.67
C LYS A 341 16.53 16.74 -1.74
N TYR A 342 15.98 15.58 -2.12
CA TYR A 342 16.57 14.73 -3.16
C TYR A 342 16.60 15.41 -4.53
N LEU A 343 15.49 16.04 -4.94
CA LEU A 343 15.38 16.71 -6.24
C LEU A 343 16.34 17.89 -6.36
N ASP A 344 16.53 18.66 -5.28
CA ASP A 344 17.50 19.75 -5.23
C ASP A 344 18.94 19.24 -5.38
N GLN A 345 19.28 18.11 -4.73
CA GLN A 345 20.58 17.47 -4.89
C GLN A 345 20.83 16.99 -6.32
N GLU A 346 19.84 16.34 -6.96
CA GLU A 346 19.95 15.84 -8.34
C GLU A 346 20.06 16.98 -9.37
N ASN A 347 19.32 18.07 -9.18
CA ASN A 347 19.42 19.24 -10.05
C ASN A 347 20.78 19.94 -9.94
N ASN A 348 21.37 19.97 -8.74
CA ASN A 348 22.72 20.49 -8.52
C ASN A 348 23.80 19.59 -9.14
N LYS A 349 23.67 18.25 -9.05
CA LYS A 349 24.57 17.30 -9.74
C LYS A 349 24.53 17.45 -11.26
N SER A 350 23.35 17.72 -11.83
CA SER A 350 23.16 17.91 -13.27
C SER A 350 23.71 19.25 -13.80
N SER A 351 24.01 20.19 -12.89
CA SER A 351 24.56 21.52 -13.21
C SER A 351 26.08 21.61 -12.99
N SER A 352 26.70 20.51 -12.54
CA SER A 352 28.14 20.32 -12.30
C SER A 352 28.75 19.54 -13.45
#